data_AF-A0A845RJC4-F1
#
_entry.id   AF-A0A845RJC4-F1
#
_cell.length_a   1.000
_cell.length_b   1.000
_cell.length_c   1.000
_cell.angle_alpha   90.00
_cell.angle_beta   90.00
_cell.angle_gamma   90.00
#
_symmetry.space_group_name_H-M   'P 1'
#
loop_
_entity.id
_entity.type
_entity.pdbx_description
1 polymer ?
#
loop_
_entity_poly.entity_id
_entity_poly.type
_entity_poly.pdbx_seq_one_letter_code
_entity_poly.pdbx_strand_id
1 'polypeptide(L)'
;MGIHNLRCAMATVAERIKFVRKHFRLNQVDFASIIGISQTHISKIESGKDNASNKVLLAICSEFGINLDWLKDGIGVMQSQEEMHSSPNEIALRIKTYLINSSPIESDLCGMFLQNVPELFQCGSKRPEKYRNDIVLQISDLLENIFKLNKCLDEATMLIANTDDIEGNVDGVFWLKENYEKRILQNIENLLNLYLGSGA
;
A
#
# COMPACT_ATOMS: atom_id res chain seq x y z
N MET A 1 21.58 23.57 25.78
CA MET A 1 22.28 22.85 24.70
C MET A 1 21.61 21.48 24.53
N GLY A 2 21.05 21.05 23.42
CA GLY A 2 20.80 21.69 22.13
C GLY A 2 19.60 21.00 21.49
N ILE A 3 18.54 21.77 21.24
CA ILE A 3 17.37 21.35 20.44
C ILE A 3 17.67 21.58 18.93
N HIS A 4 18.92 21.94 18.60
CA HIS A 4 19.37 22.27 17.25
C HIS A 4 19.94 21.08 16.46
N ASN A 5 20.01 19.86 17.02
CA ASN A 5 20.72 18.74 16.37
C ASN A 5 19.84 17.74 15.59
N LEU A 6 18.53 17.94 15.52
CA LEU A 6 17.63 17.04 14.76
C LEU A 6 17.33 17.53 13.33
N ARG A 7 17.76 18.74 12.97
CA ARG A 7 17.54 19.31 11.63
C ARG A 7 18.53 18.78 10.56
N CYS A 8 19.44 17.87 10.93
CA CYS A 8 20.61 17.53 10.13
C CYS A 8 20.82 16.03 9.79
N ALA A 9 19.89 15.12 10.10
CA ALA A 9 20.19 13.67 9.99
C ALA A 9 19.76 12.98 8.68
N MET A 10 18.96 13.60 7.82
CA MET A 10 18.49 12.98 6.55
C MET A 10 18.50 14.00 5.40
N ALA A 11 19.69 14.39 4.96
CA ALA A 11 19.84 15.41 3.91
C ALA A 11 19.34 14.90 2.55
N THR A 12 19.51 13.61 2.27
CA THR A 12 19.25 13.05 0.93
C THR A 12 18.00 12.17 0.88
N VAL A 13 17.43 12.06 -0.33
CA VAL A 13 16.36 11.09 -0.64
C VAL A 13 16.80 9.67 -0.30
N ALA A 14 18.04 9.29 -0.61
CA ALA A 14 18.60 7.98 -0.30
C ALA A 14 18.57 7.64 1.19
N GLU A 15 18.93 8.61 2.04
CA GLU A 15 18.86 8.46 3.50
C GLU A 15 17.42 8.30 3.99
N ARG A 16 16.48 9.10 3.46
CA ARG A 16 15.06 8.99 3.83
C ARG A 16 14.43 7.67 3.39
N ILE A 17 14.76 7.16 2.20
CA ILE A 17 14.33 5.82 1.74
C ILE A 17 14.83 4.73 2.71
N LYS A 18 16.12 4.80 3.08
CA LYS A 18 16.72 3.87 4.04
C LYS A 18 16.04 3.95 5.41
N PHE A 19 15.64 5.15 5.83
CA PHE A 19 14.88 5.36 7.06
C PHE A 19 13.52 4.70 7.02
N VAL A 20 12.73 4.92 5.97
CA VAL A 20 11.41 4.28 5.79
C VAL A 20 11.57 2.77 5.94
N ARG A 21 12.50 2.15 5.19
CA ARG A 21 12.71 0.70 5.29
C ARG A 21 13.01 0.23 6.72
N LYS A 22 13.89 0.95 7.43
CA LYS A 22 14.27 0.60 8.80
C LYS A 22 13.15 0.85 9.81
N HIS A 23 12.34 1.88 9.60
CA HIS A 23 11.15 2.19 10.40
C HIS A 23 10.17 1.01 10.40
N PHE A 24 9.92 0.43 9.23
CA PHE A 24 9.09 -0.77 9.05
C PHE A 24 9.81 -2.09 9.35
N ARG A 25 11.06 -2.04 9.85
CA ARG A 25 11.87 -3.21 10.23
C ARG A 25 12.12 -4.22 9.10
N LEU A 26 12.18 -3.75 7.86
CA LEU A 26 12.37 -4.61 6.69
C LEU A 26 13.85 -4.76 6.28
N ASN A 27 14.20 -5.93 5.76
CA ASN A 27 15.47 -6.12 5.05
C ASN A 27 15.36 -5.54 3.61
N GLN A 28 16.48 -5.42 2.89
CA GLN A 28 16.48 -4.82 1.54
C GLN A 28 15.77 -5.68 0.49
N VAL A 29 15.74 -7.01 0.66
CA VAL A 29 15.03 -7.93 -0.23
C VAL A 29 13.52 -7.73 -0.09
N ASP A 30 13.01 -7.76 1.14
CA ASP A 30 11.57 -7.62 1.40
C ASP A 30 11.07 -6.25 0.95
N PHE A 31 11.82 -5.19 1.29
CA PHE A 31 11.47 -3.82 0.89
C PHE A 31 11.45 -3.64 -0.63
N ALA A 32 12.45 -4.20 -1.32
CA ALA A 32 12.50 -4.15 -2.78
C ALA A 32 11.35 -4.94 -3.43
N SER A 33 10.99 -6.10 -2.85
CA SER A 33 9.85 -6.89 -3.32
C SER A 33 8.53 -6.16 -3.16
N ILE A 34 8.33 -5.43 -2.05
CA ILE A 34 7.09 -4.68 -1.79
C ILE A 34 6.89 -3.56 -2.82
N ILE A 35 7.94 -2.79 -3.11
CA ILE A 35 7.89 -1.67 -4.06
C ILE A 35 8.11 -2.09 -5.52
N GLY A 36 8.26 -3.38 -5.79
CA GLY A 36 8.35 -3.93 -7.15
C GLY A 36 9.68 -3.69 -7.88
N ILE A 37 10.82 -3.64 -7.18
CA ILE A 37 12.16 -3.51 -7.79
C ILE A 37 13.15 -4.57 -7.27
N SER A 38 14.33 -4.66 -7.88
CA SER A 38 15.35 -5.62 -7.42
C SER A 38 16.05 -5.14 -6.15
N GLN A 39 16.48 -6.07 -5.29
CA GLN A 39 17.27 -5.75 -4.10
C GLN A 39 18.55 -4.98 -4.45
N THR A 40 19.21 -5.35 -5.56
CA THR A 40 20.40 -4.65 -6.07
C THR A 40 20.11 -3.18 -6.35
N HIS A 41 18.94 -2.86 -6.91
CA HIS A 41 18.54 -1.49 -7.19
C HIS A 41 18.33 -0.70 -5.88
N ILE A 42 17.65 -1.28 -4.88
CA ILE A 42 17.53 -0.64 -3.56
C ILE A 42 18.88 -0.42 -2.89
N SER A 43 19.80 -1.37 -2.99
CA SER A 43 21.15 -1.21 -2.44
C SER A 43 21.91 -0.04 -3.07
N LYS A 44 21.80 0.14 -4.39
CA LYS A 44 22.42 1.28 -5.10
C LYS A 44 21.77 2.61 -4.72
N ILE A 45 20.45 2.65 -4.59
CA ILE A 45 19.71 3.84 -4.15
C ILE A 45 20.13 4.23 -2.73
N GLU A 46 20.07 3.31 -1.76
CA GLU A 46 20.40 3.59 -0.35
C GLU A 46 21.88 3.94 -0.12
N SER A 47 22.76 3.60 -1.05
CA SER A 47 24.18 3.98 -1.01
C SER A 47 24.49 5.26 -1.81
N GLY A 48 23.48 5.89 -2.41
CA GLY A 48 23.63 7.10 -3.23
C GLY A 48 24.32 6.86 -4.57
N LYS A 49 24.48 5.60 -5.00
CA LYS A 49 25.08 5.24 -6.30
C LYS A 49 24.11 5.48 -7.46
N ASP A 50 22.81 5.28 -7.21
CA ASP A 50 21.73 5.57 -8.17
C ASP A 50 20.72 6.53 -7.52
N ASN A 51 20.09 7.37 -8.34
CA ASN A 51 18.97 8.20 -7.90
C ASN A 51 17.66 7.40 -7.96
N ALA A 52 16.80 7.56 -6.95
CA ALA A 52 15.45 7.02 -7.00
C ALA A 52 14.63 7.76 -8.07
N SER A 53 13.99 7.03 -8.98
CA SER A 53 13.04 7.62 -9.93
C SER A 53 11.74 8.02 -9.22
N ASN A 54 10.97 8.95 -9.81
CA ASN A 54 9.66 9.34 -9.28
C ASN A 54 8.75 8.13 -9.03
N LYS A 55 8.81 7.14 -9.92
CA LYS A 55 8.13 5.86 -9.79
C LYS A 55 8.47 5.11 -8.49
N VAL A 56 9.74 5.03 -8.12
CA VAL A 56 10.19 4.40 -6.87
C VAL A 56 9.71 5.21 -5.65
N LEU A 57 9.77 6.54 -5.73
CA LEU A 57 9.30 7.40 -4.64
C LEU A 57 7.80 7.25 -4.40
N LEU A 58 6.99 7.25 -5.46
CA LEU A 58 5.55 7.04 -5.38
C LEU A 58 5.21 5.65 -4.84
N ALA A 59 5.91 4.60 -5.27
CA ALA A 59 5.73 3.25 -4.74
C ALA A 59 5.99 3.21 -3.22
N ILE A 60 7.06 3.87 -2.74
CA ILE A 60 7.34 3.95 -1.30
C ILE A 60 6.26 4.73 -0.56
N CYS A 61 5.78 5.85 -1.12
CA CYS A 61 4.71 6.64 -0.50
C CYS A 61 3.42 5.83 -0.37
N SER A 62 3.02 5.15 -1.44
CA SER A 62 1.80 4.34 -1.49
C SER A 62 1.83 3.14 -0.53
N GLU A 63 2.95 2.41 -0.48
CA GLU A 63 3.04 1.18 0.30
C GLU A 63 3.15 1.41 1.81
N PHE A 64 3.79 2.51 2.19
CA PHE A 64 4.17 2.79 3.58
C PHE A 64 3.45 4.02 4.16
N GLY A 65 2.50 4.61 3.42
CA GLY A 65 1.76 5.80 3.84
C GLY A 65 2.65 7.01 4.07
N ILE A 66 3.74 7.12 3.32
CA ILE A 66 4.74 8.19 3.49
C ILE A 66 4.32 9.42 2.69
N ASN A 67 4.45 10.60 3.30
CA ASN A 67 4.25 11.86 2.60
C ASN A 67 5.36 12.09 1.55
N LEU A 68 4.95 12.38 0.31
CA LEU A 68 5.87 12.56 -0.81
C LEU A 68 6.81 13.75 -0.64
N ASP A 69 6.32 14.89 -0.15
CA ASP A 69 7.13 16.10 0.09
C ASP A 69 8.20 15.83 1.16
N TRP A 70 7.87 15.02 2.17
CA TRP A 70 8.84 14.58 3.16
C TRP A 70 9.88 13.65 2.54
N LEU A 71 9.46 12.67 1.73
CA LEU A 71 10.38 11.71 1.15
C LEU A 71 11.31 12.37 0.11
N LYS A 72 10.78 13.26 -0.72
CA LYS A 72 11.49 13.90 -1.83
C LYS A 72 12.33 15.08 -1.38
N ASP A 73 11.77 15.95 -0.55
CA ASP A 73 12.39 17.25 -0.22
C ASP A 73 12.65 17.42 1.29
N GLY A 74 12.23 16.47 2.12
CA GLY A 74 12.38 16.55 3.58
C GLY A 74 11.41 17.55 4.22
N ILE A 75 10.33 17.92 3.52
CA ILE A 75 9.37 18.93 3.94
C ILE A 75 8.18 18.25 4.63
N GLY A 76 7.74 18.78 5.77
CA GLY A 76 6.57 18.25 6.49
C GLY A 76 6.88 17.05 7.39
N VAL A 77 5.86 16.22 7.66
CA VAL A 77 5.95 15.03 8.51
C VAL A 77 5.95 13.77 7.67
N MET A 78 6.69 12.74 8.10
CA MET A 78 6.86 11.48 7.37
C MET A 78 5.52 10.74 7.14
N GLN A 79 4.66 10.67 8.15
CA GLN A 79 3.33 10.06 8.09
C GLN A 79 2.34 10.98 8.82
N SER A 80 1.13 11.14 8.28
CA SER A 80 0.00 11.70 9.05
C SER A 80 -0.52 10.64 10.02
N GLN A 81 -0.88 11.04 11.24
CA GLN A 81 -1.27 10.13 12.35
C GLN A 81 -2.64 9.44 12.16
N GLU A 82 -3.03 9.04 10.95
CA GLU A 82 -4.34 8.44 10.70
C GLU A 82 -4.41 6.93 10.95
N GLU A 83 -3.29 6.26 11.22
CA GLU A 83 -3.28 4.85 11.61
C GLU A 83 -3.15 4.70 13.12
N MET A 84 -4.29 4.81 13.79
CA MET A 84 -4.42 4.40 15.19
C MET A 84 -5.61 3.45 15.31
N HIS A 85 -5.34 2.26 15.86
CA HIS A 85 -6.27 1.16 16.13
C HIS A 85 -7.72 1.62 16.33
N SER A 86 -8.53 1.54 15.27
CA SER A 86 -9.95 1.88 15.32
C SER A 86 -10.72 0.71 15.90
N SER A 87 -11.61 0.96 16.85
CA SER A 87 -12.55 -0.04 17.35
C SER A 87 -13.48 -0.54 16.22
N PRO A 88 -14.06 -1.75 16.31
CA PRO A 88 -14.99 -2.25 15.28
C PRO A 88 -16.12 -1.29 14.94
N ASN A 89 -16.61 -0.53 15.92
CA ASN A 89 -17.67 0.47 15.72
C ASN A 89 -17.19 1.70 14.94
N GLU A 90 -15.96 2.16 15.17
CA GLU A 90 -15.37 3.27 14.41
C GLU A 90 -15.09 2.85 12.96
N ILE A 91 -14.61 1.62 12.76
CA ILE A 91 -14.43 1.03 11.43
C ILE A 91 -15.78 0.96 10.70
N ALA A 92 -16.82 0.43 11.37
CA ALA A 92 -18.16 0.34 10.80
C ALA A 92 -18.73 1.72 10.44
N LEU A 93 -18.50 2.74 11.28
CA LEU A 93 -18.94 4.11 11.03
C LEU A 93 -18.20 4.72 9.84
N ARG A 94 -16.89 4.52 9.73
CA ARG A 94 -16.08 4.96 8.58
C ARG A 94 -16.52 4.31 7.28
N ILE A 95 -16.77 2.99 7.29
CA ILE A 95 -17.30 2.25 6.14
C ILE A 95 -18.66 2.83 5.75
N LYS A 96 -19.56 3.02 6.72
CA LYS A 96 -20.89 3.60 6.47
C LYS A 96 -20.79 5.01 5.85
N THR A 97 -19.91 5.86 6.38
CA THR A 97 -19.69 7.21 5.85
C THR A 97 -19.11 7.17 4.44
N TYR A 98 -18.16 6.28 4.15
CA TYR A 98 -17.64 6.09 2.79
C TYR A 98 -18.74 5.68 1.82
N LEU A 99 -19.53 4.64 2.14
CA LEU A 99 -20.58 4.12 1.27
C LEU A 99 -21.66 5.16 0.94
N ILE A 100 -22.03 6.00 1.90
CA ILE A 100 -23.01 7.09 1.70
C ILE A 100 -22.49 8.13 0.70
N ASN A 101 -21.17 8.36 0.65
CA ASN A 101 -20.55 9.38 -0.18
C ASN A 101 -19.96 8.83 -1.50
N SER A 102 -19.84 7.51 -1.64
CA SER A 102 -19.36 6.85 -2.87
C SER A 102 -20.41 6.87 -3.99
N SER A 103 -19.98 6.59 -5.23
CA SER A 103 -20.91 6.46 -6.34
C SER A 103 -21.86 5.26 -6.13
N PRO A 104 -23.06 5.24 -6.76
CA PRO A 104 -24.00 4.12 -6.61
C PRO A 104 -23.38 2.75 -6.98
N ILE A 105 -22.56 2.73 -8.03
CA ILE A 105 -21.89 1.50 -8.50
C ILE A 105 -20.87 1.01 -7.46
N GLU A 106 -20.07 1.92 -6.88
CA GLU A 106 -19.09 1.56 -5.84
C GLU A 106 -19.77 1.09 -4.56
N SER A 107 -20.85 1.76 -4.15
CA SER A 107 -21.65 1.38 -2.99
C SER A 107 -22.25 -0.01 -3.16
N ASP A 108 -22.82 -0.31 -4.33
CA ASP A 108 -23.42 -1.61 -4.62
C ASP A 108 -22.36 -2.73 -4.64
N LEU A 109 -21.23 -2.51 -5.30
CA LEU A 109 -20.12 -3.47 -5.33
C LEU A 109 -19.60 -3.75 -3.91
N CYS A 110 -19.33 -2.71 -3.12
CA CYS A 110 -18.89 -2.87 -1.74
C CYS A 110 -19.93 -3.58 -0.88
N GLY A 111 -21.22 -3.26 -1.06
CA GLY A 111 -22.33 -3.93 -0.38
C GLY A 111 -22.38 -5.43 -0.69
N MET A 112 -22.21 -5.81 -1.96
CA MET A 112 -22.15 -7.21 -2.38
C MET A 112 -20.97 -7.94 -1.75
N PHE A 113 -19.78 -7.33 -1.70
CA PHE A 113 -18.62 -7.94 -1.05
C PHE A 113 -18.83 -8.11 0.45
N LEU A 114 -19.25 -7.04 1.15
CA LEU A 114 -19.43 -7.04 2.61
C LEU A 114 -20.47 -8.06 3.08
N GLN A 115 -21.53 -8.29 2.29
CA GLN A 115 -22.56 -9.29 2.59
C GLN A 115 -22.05 -10.72 2.51
N ASN A 116 -20.99 -11.00 1.75
CA ASN A 116 -20.40 -12.33 1.60
C ASN A 116 -19.21 -12.57 2.57
N VAL A 117 -18.77 -11.53 3.28
CA VAL A 117 -17.67 -11.62 4.25
C VAL A 117 -17.95 -12.65 5.37
N PRO A 118 -19.15 -12.70 5.98
CA PRO A 118 -19.47 -13.74 6.97
C PRO A 118 -19.31 -15.18 6.43
N GLU A 119 -19.69 -15.41 5.18
CA GLU A 119 -19.62 -16.70 4.49
C GLU A 119 -18.17 -17.11 4.20
N LEU A 120 -17.29 -16.13 3.89
CA LEU A 120 -15.85 -16.35 3.78
C LEU A 120 -15.24 -16.83 5.10
N PHE A 121 -15.72 -16.35 6.24
CA PHE A 121 -15.28 -16.82 7.56
C PHE A 121 -15.90 -18.18 7.95
N GLN A 122 -17.01 -18.58 7.33
CA GLN A 122 -17.61 -19.91 7.53
C GLN A 122 -16.94 -21.00 6.67
N CYS A 123 -16.33 -20.62 5.55
CA CYS A 123 -15.53 -21.45 4.64
C CYS A 123 -14.22 -21.92 5.28
N GLY A 124 -14.33 -22.82 6.26
CA GLY A 124 -13.17 -23.35 6.96
C GLY A 124 -13.45 -23.81 8.38
N SER A 125 -14.67 -23.63 8.90
CA SER A 125 -15.04 -24.05 10.27
C SER A 125 -14.67 -25.51 10.59
N LYS A 126 -14.64 -26.40 9.58
CA LYS A 126 -14.24 -27.81 9.68
C LYS A 126 -12.77 -28.12 9.29
N ARG A 127 -11.98 -27.11 8.90
CA ARG A 127 -10.57 -27.24 8.47
C ARG A 127 -9.61 -26.90 9.62
N PRO A 128 -8.34 -27.35 9.57
CA PRO A 128 -7.33 -27.05 10.59
C PRO A 128 -7.13 -25.54 10.81
N GLU A 129 -6.81 -25.15 12.05
CA GLU A 129 -6.67 -23.74 12.46
C GLU A 129 -5.70 -22.93 11.60
N LYS A 130 -4.53 -23.50 11.27
CA LYS A 130 -3.53 -22.86 10.41
C LYS A 130 -4.12 -22.43 9.06
N TYR A 131 -4.90 -23.30 8.44
CA TYR A 131 -5.52 -23.05 7.14
C TYR A 131 -6.59 -21.95 7.21
N ARG A 132 -7.33 -21.87 8.33
CA ARG A 132 -8.27 -20.76 8.57
C ARG A 132 -7.53 -19.43 8.70
N ASN A 133 -6.42 -19.40 9.43
CA ASN A 133 -5.62 -18.19 9.61
C ASN A 133 -5.01 -17.72 8.28
N ASP A 134 -4.53 -18.64 7.44
CA ASP A 134 -3.98 -18.32 6.11
C ASP A 134 -5.04 -17.67 5.21
N ILE A 135 -6.30 -18.13 5.24
CA ILE A 135 -7.42 -17.50 4.50
C ILE A 135 -7.67 -16.08 4.99
N VAL A 136 -7.71 -15.85 6.31
CA VAL A 136 -7.95 -14.52 6.89
C VAL A 136 -6.84 -13.55 6.49
N LEU A 137 -5.57 -14.00 6.53
CA LEU A 137 -4.43 -13.18 6.10
C LEU A 137 -4.52 -12.82 4.62
N GLN A 138 -4.84 -13.78 3.76
CA GLN A 138 -4.97 -13.52 2.31
C GLN A 138 -6.15 -12.58 1.99
N ILE A 139 -7.28 -12.68 2.69
CA ILE A 139 -8.40 -11.73 2.55
C ILE A 139 -7.98 -10.33 3.02
N SER A 140 -7.28 -10.24 4.15
CA SER A 140 -6.75 -8.98 4.67
C SER A 140 -5.82 -8.33 3.65
N ASP A 141 -4.86 -9.07 3.11
CA ASP A 141 -3.92 -8.60 2.10
C ASP A 141 -4.65 -8.17 0.80
N LEU A 142 -5.67 -8.92 0.36
CA LEU A 142 -6.49 -8.56 -0.79
C LEU A 142 -7.20 -7.21 -0.58
N LEU A 143 -7.87 -7.05 0.57
CA LEU A 143 -8.55 -5.81 0.90
C LEU A 143 -7.58 -4.63 1.00
N GLU A 144 -6.43 -4.82 1.66
CA GLU A 144 -5.39 -3.79 1.78
C GLU A 144 -4.89 -3.34 0.40
N ASN A 145 -4.62 -4.27 -0.52
CA ASN A 145 -4.17 -3.94 -1.87
C ASN A 145 -5.25 -3.21 -2.69
N ILE A 146 -6.54 -3.57 -2.54
CA ILE A 146 -7.65 -2.84 -3.18
C ILE A 146 -7.73 -1.41 -2.65
N PHE A 147 -7.65 -1.22 -1.33
CA PHE A 147 -7.68 0.12 -0.73
C PHE A 147 -6.47 0.97 -1.16
N LYS A 148 -5.27 0.40 -1.16
CA LYS A 148 -4.05 1.07 -1.62
C LYS A 148 -4.14 1.49 -3.09
N LEU A 149 -4.70 0.65 -3.95
CA LEU A 149 -4.95 0.98 -5.35
C LEU A 149 -5.92 2.16 -5.49
N ASN A 150 -7.08 2.10 -4.83
CA ASN A 150 -8.06 3.20 -4.89
C ASN A 150 -7.47 4.53 -4.41
N LYS A 151 -6.79 4.53 -3.25
CA LYS A 151 -6.11 5.72 -2.73
C LYS A 151 -5.05 6.25 -3.69
N CYS A 152 -4.26 5.36 -4.30
CA CYS A 152 -3.25 5.73 -5.29
C CYS A 152 -3.87 6.39 -6.53
N LEU A 153 -5.00 5.87 -7.02
CA LEU A 153 -5.69 6.43 -8.18
C LEU A 153 -6.29 7.81 -7.85
N ASP A 154 -6.86 7.98 -6.66
CA ASP A 154 -7.42 9.27 -6.21
C ASP A 154 -6.34 10.35 -6.07
N GLU A 155 -5.24 10.05 -5.35
CA GLU A 155 -4.14 10.98 -5.13
C GLU A 155 -3.44 11.34 -6.43
N ALA A 156 -3.23 10.36 -7.31
CA ALA A 156 -2.51 10.60 -8.55
C ALA A 156 -3.37 11.30 -9.62
N THR A 157 -4.69 11.09 -9.62
CA THR A 157 -5.63 11.88 -10.45
C THR A 157 -5.60 13.35 -10.03
N MET A 158 -5.55 13.63 -8.73
CA MET A 158 -5.44 14.99 -8.19
C MET A 158 -4.08 15.63 -8.49
N LEU A 159 -2.99 14.86 -8.47
CA LEU A 159 -1.67 15.35 -8.86
C LEU A 159 -1.60 15.68 -10.35
N ILE A 160 -1.99 14.76 -11.24
CA ILE A 160 -1.96 14.97 -12.71
C ILE A 160 -2.76 16.21 -13.12
N ALA A 161 -3.89 16.49 -12.46
CA ALA A 161 -4.72 17.67 -12.74
C ALA A 161 -4.02 19.01 -12.42
N ASN A 162 -2.94 19.00 -11.63
CA ASN A 162 -2.30 20.19 -11.08
C ASN A 162 -0.80 20.32 -11.44
N THR A 163 -0.27 19.55 -12.40
CA THR A 163 1.15 19.64 -12.83
C THR A 163 1.32 19.96 -14.31
N ASP A 164 2.42 20.61 -14.66
CA ASP A 164 2.83 20.90 -16.04
C ASP A 164 3.41 19.67 -16.78
N ASP A 165 3.92 18.66 -16.06
CA ASP A 165 4.46 17.40 -16.63
C ASP A 165 3.40 16.29 -16.57
N ILE A 166 2.42 16.38 -17.46
CA ILE A 166 1.28 15.46 -17.48
C ILE A 166 1.73 14.05 -17.90
N GLU A 167 2.60 13.93 -18.90
CA GLU A 167 2.96 12.66 -19.55
C GLU A 167 3.74 11.73 -18.61
N GLY A 168 4.79 12.23 -17.94
CA GLY A 168 5.58 11.43 -17.00
C GLY A 168 4.80 10.98 -15.76
N ASN A 169 3.83 11.78 -15.32
CA ASN A 169 2.96 11.42 -14.20
C ASN A 169 1.92 10.37 -14.60
N VAL A 170 1.32 10.51 -15.78
CA VAL A 170 0.38 9.53 -16.33
C VAL A 170 1.03 8.14 -16.44
N ASP A 171 2.25 8.04 -16.97
CA ASP A 171 2.99 6.78 -17.05
C ASP A 171 3.27 6.15 -15.68
N GLY A 172 3.57 6.98 -14.68
CA GLY A 172 3.75 6.54 -13.30
C GLY A 172 2.49 5.92 -12.71
N VAL A 173 1.33 6.54 -12.96
CA VAL A 173 0.02 6.06 -12.49
C VAL A 173 -0.38 4.76 -13.16
N PHE A 174 -0.21 4.66 -14.48
CA PHE A 174 -0.50 3.43 -15.21
C PHE A 174 0.31 2.26 -14.68
N TRP A 175 1.62 2.46 -14.43
CA TRP A 175 2.43 1.39 -13.87
C TRP A 175 2.01 1.00 -12.45
N LEU A 176 1.67 1.96 -11.59
CA LEU A 176 1.20 1.66 -10.22
C LEU A 176 -0.10 0.84 -10.25
N LYS A 177 -1.04 1.25 -11.10
CA LYS A 177 -2.29 0.52 -11.35
C LYS A 177 -2.01 -0.93 -11.77
N GLU A 178 -1.17 -1.13 -12.79
CA GLU A 178 -0.81 -2.48 -13.26
C GLU A 178 -0.14 -3.32 -12.16
N ASN A 179 0.68 -2.71 -11.30
CA ASN A 179 1.36 -3.40 -10.21
C ASN A 179 0.36 -3.93 -9.16
N TYR A 180 -0.58 -3.08 -8.72
CA TYR A 180 -1.61 -3.51 -7.77
C TYR A 180 -2.60 -4.51 -8.38
N GLU A 181 -2.97 -4.35 -9.65
CA GLU A 181 -3.79 -5.34 -10.35
C GLU A 181 -3.15 -6.73 -10.35
N LYS A 182 -1.83 -6.82 -10.60
CA LYS A 182 -1.09 -8.09 -10.53
C LYS A 182 -1.12 -8.70 -9.12
N ARG A 183 -0.94 -7.89 -8.07
CA ARG A 183 -0.96 -8.36 -6.67
C ARG A 183 -2.35 -8.83 -6.26
N ILE A 184 -3.40 -8.10 -6.67
CA ILE A 184 -4.80 -8.48 -6.47
C ILE A 184 -5.07 -9.84 -7.13
N LEU A 185 -4.66 -10.02 -8.40
CA LEU A 185 -4.80 -11.29 -9.10
C LEU A 185 -4.03 -12.43 -8.41
N GLN A 186 -2.81 -12.18 -7.94
CA GLN A 186 -2.04 -13.18 -7.20
C GLN A 186 -2.71 -13.57 -5.87
N ASN A 187 -3.28 -12.62 -5.13
CA ASN A 187 -4.01 -12.89 -3.90
C ASN A 187 -5.27 -13.71 -4.17
N ILE A 188 -5.99 -13.40 -5.25
CA ILE A 188 -7.15 -14.19 -5.70
C ILE A 188 -6.71 -15.61 -6.05
N GLU A 189 -5.62 -15.79 -6.79
CA GLU A 189 -5.08 -17.10 -7.15
C GLU A 189 -4.65 -17.90 -5.91
N ASN A 190 -3.99 -17.25 -4.94
CA ASN A 190 -3.63 -17.88 -3.67
C ASN A 190 -4.87 -18.34 -2.90
N LEU A 191 -5.92 -17.51 -2.84
CA LEU A 191 -7.20 -17.86 -2.21
C LEU A 191 -7.87 -19.04 -2.92
N LEU A 192 -7.86 -19.06 -4.26
CA LEU A 192 -8.39 -20.16 -5.06
C LEU A 192 -7.61 -21.46 -4.83
N ASN A 193 -6.28 -21.40 -4.80
CA ASN A 193 -5.41 -22.55 -4.54
C ASN A 193 -5.60 -23.12 -3.13
N LEU A 194 -5.76 -22.24 -2.13
CA LEU A 194 -6.11 -22.66 -0.79
C LEU A 194 -7.46 -23.38 -0.84
N TYR A 195 -8.50 -22.77 -1.41
CA TYR A 195 -9.88 -23.27 -1.37
C TYR A 195 -10.11 -24.57 -2.17
N LEU A 196 -9.53 -24.68 -3.36
CA LEU A 196 -9.71 -25.82 -4.27
C LEU A 196 -8.75 -26.98 -3.98
N GLY A 197 -7.70 -26.73 -3.19
CA GLY A 197 -6.57 -27.64 -3.04
C GLY A 197 -5.64 -27.56 -4.25
N SER A 198 -4.33 -27.62 -4.01
CA SER A 198 -3.32 -27.57 -5.06
C SER A 198 -3.45 -28.78 -6.01
N GLY A 199 -4.21 -28.62 -7.09
CA GLY A 199 -4.38 -29.63 -8.14
C GLY A 199 -5.68 -29.48 -8.93
N ALA A 200 -5.63 -28.73 -10.03
CA ALA A 200 -6.35 -29.04 -11.26
C ALA A 200 -5.32 -29.28 -12.36
#